data_AF-A0A1I1X317-F1
#
_entry.id   AF-A0A1I1X317-F1
#
_cell.length_a   1.000
_cell.length_b   1.000
_cell.length_c   1.000
_cell.angle_alpha   90.00
_cell.angle_beta   90.00
_cell.angle_gamma   90.00
#
_symmetry.space_group_name_H-M   'P 1'
#
loop_
_entity.id
_entity.type
_entity.pdbx_description
1 polymer ?
#
loop_
_entity_poly.entity_id
_entity_poly.type
_entity_poly.pdbx_seq_one_letter_code
_entity_poly.pdbx_strand_id
1 'polypeptide(L)'
;MNKKWRDKLQQLIYLVINPLVKGLIKLGLTPNAVTLIGFALNIGVVIIFVAGVEEGNRGDLSYVGWAGALTLFAGLFDMLDGQVARLGNMGSRFGALFDSVLDRYSEMVLFFGICYYLIGHHYFLSSIFAFIALIGSMMVSYTRARAEGLGIECKGGLMQRPERVVIISISAITCGITAHYIGGDYKLFVPGIPFHIFETISIFTFPLFIMAVLTNITAIGRLLDAKKALSAGVLILGIPLLTFAGRPGEEPAFPVPNNVPHMLFYMQRTPNINTIIYDLNIQKDGTLDKDDPVNVYWIRYADGGEKKDLNYIQRKFAYGIKVKSLGNEKYDIRSVAYTKKQMFLMKSATGDYHIYTKINNTMAILSRIYLQIEGGTFWFPNVVYIEMKGIDPVSGKEIKEQFKP
;
A
#
# COMPACT_ATOMS: atom_id res chain seq x y z
N MET A 1 -2.29 -18.98 -13.05
CA MET A 1 -3.55 -18.75 -13.81
C MET A 1 -3.23 -17.89 -15.03
N ASN A 2 -3.58 -18.33 -16.24
CA ASN A 2 -3.20 -17.70 -17.51
C ASN A 2 -3.91 -16.33 -17.68
N LYS A 3 -3.18 -15.27 -18.08
CA LYS A 3 -3.66 -13.86 -18.14
C LYS A 3 -4.99 -13.72 -18.90
N LYS A 4 -5.14 -14.48 -19.98
CA LYS A 4 -6.32 -14.53 -20.85
C LYS A 4 -7.60 -15.05 -20.16
N TRP A 5 -7.46 -15.95 -19.18
CA TRP A 5 -8.59 -16.47 -18.40
C TRP A 5 -9.07 -15.48 -17.33
N ARG A 6 -8.12 -14.78 -16.70
CA ARG A 6 -8.44 -13.72 -15.73
C ARG A 6 -9.23 -12.60 -16.39
N ASP A 7 -8.82 -12.17 -17.58
CA ASP A 7 -9.49 -11.08 -18.30
C ASP A 7 -10.91 -11.49 -18.76
N LYS A 8 -11.10 -12.75 -19.19
CA LYS A 8 -12.42 -13.31 -19.49
C LYS A 8 -13.33 -13.39 -18.26
N LEU A 9 -12.81 -13.85 -17.13
CA LEU A 9 -13.56 -13.92 -15.88
C LEU A 9 -13.98 -12.52 -15.42
N GLN A 10 -13.09 -11.54 -15.55
CA GLN A 10 -13.36 -10.15 -15.22
C GLN A 10 -14.47 -9.57 -16.10
N GLN A 11 -14.44 -9.84 -17.41
CA GLN A 11 -15.50 -9.43 -18.34
C GLN A 11 -16.85 -10.07 -18.01
N LEU A 12 -16.87 -11.35 -17.63
CA LEU A 12 -18.08 -12.05 -17.19
C LEU A 12 -18.68 -11.41 -15.92
N ILE A 13 -17.82 -11.11 -14.94
CA ILE A 13 -18.20 -10.43 -13.70
C ILE A 13 -18.81 -9.06 -14.02
N TYR A 14 -18.18 -8.27 -14.88
CA TYR A 14 -18.72 -6.97 -15.30
C TYR A 14 -20.06 -7.09 -16.05
N LEU A 15 -20.27 -8.15 -16.83
CA LEU A 15 -21.52 -8.37 -17.55
C LEU A 15 -22.70 -8.58 -16.60
N VAL A 16 -22.47 -9.26 -15.46
CA VAL A 16 -23.49 -9.49 -14.42
C VAL A 16 -23.66 -8.28 -13.50
N ILE A 17 -22.56 -7.62 -13.11
CA ILE A 17 -22.58 -6.52 -12.14
C ILE A 17 -23.06 -5.21 -12.76
N ASN A 18 -22.66 -4.88 -13.99
CA ASN A 18 -22.93 -3.56 -14.59
C ASN A 18 -24.43 -3.24 -14.73
N PRO A 19 -25.32 -4.18 -15.12
CA PRO A 19 -26.76 -3.92 -15.14
C PRO A 19 -27.30 -3.55 -13.75
N LEU A 20 -26.84 -4.26 -12.70
CA LEU A 20 -27.23 -3.97 -11.31
C LEU A 20 -26.76 -2.58 -10.90
N VAL A 21 -25.49 -2.24 -11.16
CA VAL A 21 -24.92 -0.93 -10.83
C VAL A 21 -25.66 0.20 -11.56
N LYS A 22 -25.96 0.03 -12.85
CA LYS A 22 -26.75 1.01 -13.62
C LYS A 22 -28.18 1.15 -13.07
N GLY A 23 -28.78 0.05 -12.63
CA GLY A 23 -30.08 0.06 -11.94
C GLY A 23 -30.03 0.90 -10.65
N LEU A 24 -29.04 0.68 -9.79
CA LEU A 24 -28.86 1.44 -8.56
C LEU A 24 -28.65 2.94 -8.83
N ILE A 25 -27.83 3.28 -9.82
CA ILE A 25 -27.61 4.69 -10.24
C ILE A 25 -28.93 5.30 -10.74
N LYS A 26 -29.72 4.57 -11.53
CA LYS A 26 -31.02 5.04 -12.02
C LYS A 26 -32.04 5.26 -10.90
N LEU A 27 -31.95 4.46 -9.83
CA LEU A 27 -32.74 4.63 -8.61
C LEU A 27 -32.26 5.80 -7.73
N GLY A 28 -31.18 6.48 -8.10
CA GLY A 28 -30.63 7.61 -7.34
C GLY A 28 -29.85 7.20 -6.09
N LEU A 29 -29.46 5.92 -5.97
CA LEU A 29 -28.68 5.45 -4.83
C LEU A 29 -27.24 5.96 -4.93
N THR A 30 -26.80 6.66 -3.89
CA THR A 30 -25.41 7.11 -3.75
C THR A 30 -24.51 5.96 -3.29
N PRO A 31 -23.18 6.02 -3.53
CA PRO A 31 -22.26 5.00 -3.02
C PRO A 31 -22.39 4.78 -1.51
N ASN A 32 -22.45 5.86 -0.73
CA ASN A 32 -22.61 5.78 0.73
C ASN A 32 -23.94 5.11 1.15
N ALA A 33 -25.01 5.32 0.38
CA ALA A 33 -26.28 4.64 0.65
C ALA A 33 -26.18 3.13 0.38
N VAL A 34 -25.47 2.72 -0.66
CA VAL A 34 -25.22 1.30 -0.98
C VAL A 34 -24.37 0.65 0.13
N THR A 35 -23.31 1.32 0.60
CA THR A 35 -22.52 0.87 1.77
C THR A 35 -23.40 0.72 3.01
N LEU A 36 -24.29 1.69 3.29
CA LEU A 36 -25.18 1.63 4.45
C LEU A 36 -26.19 0.47 4.36
N ILE A 37 -26.69 0.17 3.16
CA ILE A 37 -27.53 -1.01 2.92
C ILE A 37 -26.74 -2.28 3.21
N GLY A 38 -25.49 -2.39 2.72
CA GLY A 38 -24.61 -3.52 3.04
C GLY A 38 -24.39 -3.71 4.55
N PHE A 39 -24.17 -2.61 5.27
CA PHE A 39 -24.08 -2.62 6.73
C PHE A 39 -25.39 -3.07 7.41
N ALA A 40 -26.53 -2.55 6.96
CA ALA A 40 -27.85 -2.94 7.48
C ALA A 40 -28.15 -4.43 7.24
N LEU A 41 -27.76 -4.98 6.09
CA LEU A 41 -27.87 -6.42 5.81
C LEU A 41 -27.02 -7.25 6.77
N ASN A 42 -25.81 -6.79 7.14
CA ASN A 42 -24.98 -7.45 8.17
C ASN A 42 -25.63 -7.41 9.55
N ILE A 43 -26.35 -6.34 9.91
CA ILE A 43 -27.19 -6.34 11.12
C ILE A 43 -28.28 -7.42 11.02
N GLY A 44 -28.90 -7.57 9.85
CA GLY A 44 -29.82 -8.67 9.56
C GLY A 44 -29.20 -10.06 9.79
N VAL A 45 -27.95 -10.26 9.41
CA VAL A 45 -27.22 -11.51 9.70
C VAL A 45 -27.12 -11.78 11.20
N VAL A 46 -26.83 -10.76 12.00
CA VAL A 46 -26.79 -10.89 13.47
C VAL A 46 -28.16 -11.25 14.03
N ILE A 47 -29.23 -10.64 13.51
CA ILE A 47 -30.60 -10.97 13.92
C ILE A 47 -30.90 -12.45 13.66
N ILE A 48 -30.49 -12.99 12.51
CA ILE A 48 -30.65 -14.42 12.20
C ILE A 48 -29.89 -15.29 13.22
N PHE A 49 -28.66 -14.93 13.56
CA PHE A 49 -27.89 -15.67 14.57
C PHE A 49 -28.50 -15.59 15.96
N VAL A 50 -29.02 -14.43 16.36
CA VAL A 50 -29.71 -14.26 17.66
C VAL A 50 -30.98 -15.09 17.68
N ALA A 51 -31.83 -15.00 16.66
CA ALA A 51 -33.03 -15.84 16.54
C ALA A 51 -32.69 -17.34 16.57
N GLY A 52 -31.59 -17.74 15.93
CA GLY A 52 -31.11 -19.12 15.97
C GLY A 52 -30.68 -19.61 17.36
N VAL A 53 -30.36 -18.73 18.29
CA VAL A 53 -30.09 -19.07 19.71
C VAL A 53 -31.35 -19.04 20.55
N GLU A 54 -32.17 -17.99 20.40
CA GLU A 54 -33.33 -17.77 21.27
C GLU A 54 -34.53 -18.66 20.90
N GLU A 55 -34.73 -18.92 19.60
CA GLU A 55 -35.88 -19.69 19.07
C GLU A 55 -35.45 -21.06 18.54
N GLY A 56 -34.19 -21.17 18.09
CA GLY A 56 -33.62 -22.39 17.54
C GLY A 56 -33.10 -23.36 18.60
N ASN A 57 -32.99 -24.64 18.22
CA ASN A 57 -32.28 -25.64 19.01
C ASN A 57 -30.84 -25.78 18.52
N ARG A 58 -29.95 -26.34 19.34
CA ARG A 58 -28.52 -26.55 19.01
C ARG A 58 -28.29 -27.26 17.67
N GLY A 59 -29.09 -28.28 17.36
CA GLY A 59 -29.02 -29.02 16.10
C GLY A 59 -29.72 -28.31 14.91
N ASP A 60 -30.37 -27.17 15.13
CA ASP A 60 -31.00 -26.40 14.05
C ASP A 60 -29.98 -25.46 13.40
N LEU A 61 -29.21 -26.01 12.47
CA LEU A 61 -28.20 -25.27 11.72
C LEU A 61 -28.79 -24.53 10.50
N SER A 62 -30.12 -24.50 10.34
CA SER A 62 -30.77 -23.76 9.24
C SER A 62 -30.51 -22.25 9.36
N TYR A 63 -30.50 -21.73 10.59
CA TYR A 63 -30.13 -20.33 10.89
C TYR A 63 -28.70 -20.01 10.44
N VAL A 64 -27.74 -20.93 10.65
CA VAL A 64 -26.37 -20.78 10.14
C VAL A 64 -26.39 -20.69 8.61
N GLY A 65 -27.16 -21.56 7.96
CA GLY A 65 -27.32 -21.54 6.50
C GLY A 65 -27.88 -20.23 5.95
N TRP A 66 -28.98 -19.73 6.54
CA TRP A 66 -29.60 -18.47 6.15
C TRP A 66 -28.72 -17.25 6.46
N ALA A 67 -28.03 -17.24 7.60
CA ALA A 67 -27.05 -16.23 7.93
C ALA A 67 -25.90 -16.20 6.91
N GLY A 68 -25.42 -17.39 6.48
CA GLY A 68 -24.44 -17.53 5.41
C GLY A 68 -24.93 -16.97 4.07
N ALA A 69 -26.16 -17.28 3.68
CA ALA A 69 -26.77 -16.77 2.45
C ALA A 69 -26.90 -15.24 2.46
N LEU A 70 -27.37 -14.67 3.57
CA LEU A 70 -27.49 -13.23 3.72
C LEU A 70 -26.12 -12.54 3.79
N THR A 71 -25.11 -13.17 4.41
CA THR A 71 -23.73 -12.67 4.42
C THR A 71 -23.16 -12.58 3.00
N LEU A 72 -23.38 -13.62 2.18
CA LEU A 72 -22.93 -13.62 0.78
C LEU A 72 -23.61 -12.50 -0.01
N PHE A 73 -24.92 -12.34 0.19
CA PHE A 73 -25.71 -11.31 -0.47
C PHE A 73 -25.28 -9.90 -0.03
N ALA A 74 -25.06 -9.67 1.27
CA ALA A 74 -24.56 -8.41 1.82
C ALA A 74 -23.18 -8.05 1.23
N GLY A 75 -22.28 -9.02 1.12
CA GLY A 75 -20.96 -8.82 0.53
C GLY A 75 -20.98 -8.39 -0.94
N LEU A 76 -22.09 -8.57 -1.66
CA LEU A 76 -22.26 -8.00 -3.00
C LEU A 76 -22.41 -6.48 -2.94
N PHE A 77 -23.13 -5.93 -1.95
CA PHE A 77 -23.34 -4.48 -1.82
C PHE A 77 -22.03 -3.74 -1.56
N ASP A 78 -21.14 -4.33 -0.76
CA ASP A 78 -19.79 -3.83 -0.50
C ASP A 78 -18.88 -3.81 -1.75
N MET A 79 -19.22 -4.59 -2.79
CA MET A 79 -18.52 -4.54 -4.07
C MET A 79 -19.22 -3.55 -5.03
N LEU A 80 -20.53 -3.38 -4.89
CA LEU A 80 -21.36 -2.53 -5.73
C LEU A 80 -21.13 -1.05 -5.44
N ASP A 81 -20.94 -0.63 -4.19
CA ASP A 81 -20.75 0.79 -3.83
C ASP A 81 -19.55 1.44 -4.56
N GLY A 82 -18.42 0.76 -4.66
CA GLY A 82 -17.23 1.21 -5.37
C GLY A 82 -17.46 1.25 -6.88
N GLN A 83 -18.29 0.36 -7.43
CA GLN A 83 -18.69 0.41 -8.84
C GLN A 83 -19.69 1.54 -9.11
N VAL A 84 -20.64 1.77 -8.20
CA VAL A 84 -21.58 2.91 -8.26
C VAL A 84 -20.80 4.22 -8.22
N ALA A 85 -19.78 4.32 -7.35
CA ALA A 85 -18.89 5.49 -7.30
C ALA A 85 -18.14 5.72 -8.63
N ARG A 86 -17.60 4.66 -9.23
CA ARG A 86 -16.85 4.73 -10.50
C ARG A 86 -17.74 5.02 -11.71
N LEU A 87 -18.81 4.25 -11.89
CA LEU A 87 -19.70 4.36 -13.06
C LEU A 87 -20.66 5.56 -12.95
N GLY A 88 -21.05 5.94 -11.74
CA GLY A 88 -21.86 7.13 -11.49
C GLY A 88 -21.06 8.43 -11.44
N ASN A 89 -19.73 8.37 -11.53
CA ASN A 89 -18.83 9.51 -11.34
C ASN A 89 -19.07 10.25 -9.99
N MET A 90 -19.36 9.48 -8.94
CA MET A 90 -19.70 9.97 -7.59
C MET A 90 -18.57 9.72 -6.56
N GLY A 91 -17.34 9.48 -7.04
CA GLY A 91 -16.19 9.19 -6.17
C GLY A 91 -15.77 10.39 -5.33
N SER A 92 -15.53 10.18 -4.03
CA SER A 92 -15.00 11.21 -3.12
C SER A 92 -14.04 10.63 -2.09
N ARG A 93 -13.13 11.47 -1.55
CA ARG A 93 -12.20 11.05 -0.48
C ARG A 93 -12.93 10.65 0.80
N PHE A 94 -13.99 11.39 1.15
CA PHE A 94 -14.83 11.04 2.29
C PHE A 94 -15.57 9.73 2.05
N GLY A 95 -16.14 9.51 0.86
CA GLY A 95 -16.82 8.25 0.53
C GLY A 95 -15.88 7.04 0.65
N ALA A 96 -14.64 7.14 0.16
CA ALA A 96 -13.64 6.09 0.32
C ALA A 96 -13.26 5.82 1.78
N LEU A 97 -13.24 6.85 2.63
CA LEU A 97 -13.04 6.70 4.08
C LEU A 97 -14.26 6.08 4.76
N PHE A 98 -15.46 6.52 4.38
CA PHE A 98 -16.74 6.05 4.91
C PHE A 98 -16.95 4.57 4.62
N ASP A 99 -16.85 4.16 3.35
CA ASP A 99 -16.85 2.76 2.89
C ASP A 99 -15.90 1.90 3.72
N SER A 100 -14.64 2.34 3.76
CA SER A 100 -13.63 1.75 4.61
C SER A 100 -14.07 1.58 6.07
N VAL A 101 -14.51 2.63 6.76
CA VAL A 101 -14.89 2.54 8.18
C VAL A 101 -16.07 1.59 8.37
N LEU A 102 -17.09 1.69 7.52
CA LEU A 102 -18.28 0.85 7.60
C LEU A 102 -17.97 -0.62 7.33
N ASP A 103 -17.07 -0.95 6.41
CA ASP A 103 -16.59 -2.32 6.20
C ASP A 103 -16.07 -2.97 7.49
N ARG A 104 -15.33 -2.20 8.30
CA ARG A 104 -14.80 -2.70 9.58
C ARG A 104 -15.92 -2.93 10.57
N TYR A 105 -16.89 -2.03 10.64
CA TYR A 105 -18.07 -2.23 11.48
C TYR A 105 -18.91 -3.43 11.01
N SER A 106 -19.13 -3.60 9.71
CA SER A 106 -19.82 -4.75 9.12
C SER A 106 -19.16 -6.07 9.54
N GLU A 107 -17.83 -6.17 9.41
CA GLU A 107 -17.10 -7.38 9.84
C GLU A 107 -17.18 -7.62 11.36
N MET A 108 -17.03 -6.57 12.18
CA MET A 108 -17.14 -6.70 13.64
C MET A 108 -18.53 -7.17 14.06
N VAL A 109 -19.59 -6.62 13.45
CA VAL A 109 -20.99 -6.99 13.71
C VAL A 109 -21.25 -8.44 13.26
N LEU A 110 -20.79 -8.84 12.07
CA LEU A 110 -20.89 -10.22 11.58
C LEU A 110 -20.23 -11.22 12.55
N PHE A 111 -18.97 -10.98 12.93
CA PHE A 111 -18.26 -11.86 13.87
C PHE A 111 -18.90 -11.87 15.26
N PHE A 112 -19.48 -10.74 15.71
CA PHE A 112 -20.26 -10.72 16.94
C PHE A 112 -21.45 -11.69 16.88
N GLY A 113 -22.23 -11.68 15.79
CA GLY A 113 -23.33 -12.62 15.60
C GLY A 113 -22.86 -14.09 15.60
N ILE A 114 -21.76 -14.37 14.90
CA ILE A 114 -21.16 -15.72 14.89
C ILE A 114 -20.73 -16.15 16.30
N CYS A 115 -20.03 -15.29 17.05
CA CYS A 115 -19.63 -15.57 18.42
C CYS A 115 -20.83 -15.77 19.34
N TYR A 116 -21.87 -14.94 19.22
CA TYR A 116 -23.11 -15.07 19.98
C TYR A 116 -23.75 -16.44 19.75
N TYR A 117 -23.92 -16.84 18.48
CA TYR A 117 -24.49 -18.13 18.12
C TYR A 117 -23.69 -19.31 18.67
N LEU A 118 -22.37 -19.28 18.49
CA LEU A 118 -21.49 -20.37 18.95
C LEU A 118 -21.48 -20.47 20.48
N ILE A 119 -21.49 -19.35 21.21
CA ILE A 119 -21.53 -19.37 22.67
C ILE A 119 -22.89 -19.85 23.18
N GLY A 120 -23.98 -19.33 22.61
CA GLY A 120 -25.36 -19.69 22.98
C GLY A 120 -25.65 -21.18 22.86
N HIS A 121 -25.06 -21.83 21.85
CA HIS A 121 -25.17 -23.28 21.64
C HIS A 121 -24.00 -24.09 22.23
N HIS A 122 -23.20 -23.50 23.12
CA HIS A 122 -22.08 -24.13 23.82
C HIS A 122 -20.96 -24.70 22.92
N TYR A 123 -20.70 -24.08 21.78
CA TYR A 123 -19.54 -24.29 20.91
C TYR A 123 -18.36 -23.38 21.27
N PHE A 124 -17.95 -23.38 22.55
CA PHE A 124 -16.99 -22.43 23.10
C PHE A 124 -15.62 -22.43 22.41
N LEU A 125 -15.09 -23.60 22.05
CA LEU A 125 -13.81 -23.67 21.33
C LEU A 125 -13.92 -23.02 19.94
N SER A 126 -15.04 -23.24 19.24
CA SER A 126 -15.30 -22.60 17.94
C SER A 126 -15.50 -21.09 18.06
N SER A 127 -16.09 -20.59 19.15
CA SER A 127 -16.20 -19.14 19.37
C SER A 127 -14.85 -18.48 19.62
N ILE A 128 -13.90 -19.18 20.26
CA ILE A 128 -12.50 -18.71 20.35
C ILE A 128 -11.89 -18.57 18.95
N PHE A 129 -12.09 -19.54 18.05
CA PHE A 129 -11.62 -19.42 16.66
C PHE A 129 -12.26 -18.24 15.93
N ALA A 130 -13.57 -18.03 16.10
CA ALA A 130 -14.26 -16.87 15.54
C ALA A 130 -13.67 -15.54 16.05
N PHE A 131 -13.38 -15.46 17.35
CA PHE A 131 -12.77 -14.27 17.95
C PHE A 131 -11.34 -14.02 17.45
N ILE A 132 -10.52 -15.07 17.31
CA ILE A 132 -9.17 -14.96 16.74
C ILE A 132 -9.24 -14.56 15.25
N ALA A 133 -10.23 -15.07 14.50
CA ALA A 133 -10.48 -14.66 13.13
C ALA A 133 -10.86 -13.18 13.03
N LEU A 134 -11.69 -12.67 13.95
CA LEU A 134 -12.01 -11.24 14.06
C LEU A 134 -10.76 -10.40 14.30
N ILE A 135 -9.92 -10.76 15.28
CA ILE A 135 -8.64 -10.07 15.54
C ILE A 135 -7.79 -10.03 14.28
N GLY A 136 -7.60 -11.18 13.64
CA GLY A 136 -6.83 -11.26 12.41
C GLY A 136 -7.42 -10.41 11.30
N SER A 137 -8.75 -10.41 11.13
CA SER A 137 -9.45 -9.61 10.11
C SER A 137 -9.20 -8.11 10.28
N MET A 138 -9.32 -7.62 11.53
CA MET A 138 -9.03 -6.25 11.89
C MET A 138 -7.56 -5.90 11.65
N MET A 139 -6.65 -6.79 12.04
CA MET A 139 -5.21 -6.57 11.87
C MET A 139 -4.78 -6.59 10.39
N VAL A 140 -5.40 -7.41 9.54
CA VAL A 140 -5.15 -7.41 8.08
C VAL A 140 -5.47 -6.03 7.49
N SER A 141 -6.60 -5.45 7.86
CA SER A 141 -7.06 -4.13 7.38
C SER A 141 -6.24 -3.00 7.98
N TYR A 142 -6.00 -3.02 9.30
CA TYR A 142 -5.25 -1.98 10.00
C TYR A 142 -3.79 -1.92 9.54
N THR A 143 -3.11 -3.07 9.44
CA THR A 143 -1.71 -3.13 9.00
C THR A 143 -1.55 -2.55 7.61
N ARG A 144 -2.49 -2.85 6.69
CA ARG A 144 -2.52 -2.24 5.37
C ARG A 144 -2.72 -0.74 5.43
N ALA A 145 -3.74 -0.26 6.12
CA ALA A 145 -4.04 1.18 6.21
C ALA A 145 -2.87 1.95 6.84
N ARG A 146 -2.22 1.38 7.85
CA ARG A 146 -1.06 1.97 8.51
C ARG A 146 0.17 1.97 7.60
N ALA A 147 0.42 0.88 6.87
CA ALA A 147 1.50 0.80 5.90
C ALA A 147 1.31 1.80 4.75
N GLU A 148 0.10 1.89 4.19
CA GLU A 148 -0.24 2.86 3.15
C GLU A 148 -0.12 4.31 3.67
N GLY A 149 -0.48 4.57 4.92
CA GLY A 149 -0.24 5.84 5.60
C GLY A 149 1.25 6.19 5.79
N LEU A 150 2.13 5.19 5.78
CA LEU A 150 3.59 5.34 5.74
C LEU A 150 4.14 5.36 4.29
N GLY A 151 3.27 5.41 3.29
CA GLY A 151 3.65 5.43 1.87
C GLY A 151 4.05 4.07 1.29
N ILE A 152 3.69 2.97 1.95
CA ILE A 152 4.02 1.60 1.53
C ILE A 152 2.77 0.94 0.96
N GLU A 153 2.86 0.51 -0.29
CA GLU A 153 1.79 -0.27 -0.91
C GLU A 153 1.74 -1.68 -0.31
N CYS A 154 0.61 -2.03 0.31
CA CYS A 154 0.44 -3.29 1.02
C CYS A 154 -0.81 -4.02 0.50
N LYS A 155 -0.70 -4.63 -0.69
CA LYS A 155 -1.83 -5.26 -1.40
C LYS A 155 -1.83 -6.80 -1.38
N GLY A 156 -0.79 -7.43 -0.82
CA GLY A 156 -0.66 -8.88 -0.74
C GLY A 156 -1.44 -9.52 0.42
N GLY A 157 -1.40 -10.86 0.51
CA GLY A 157 -1.99 -11.63 1.61
C GLY A 157 -2.87 -12.78 1.14
N LEU A 158 -2.86 -13.88 1.90
CA LEU A 158 -3.62 -15.10 1.59
C LEU A 158 -5.10 -14.97 1.94
N MET A 159 -5.44 -14.14 2.92
CA MET A 159 -6.80 -14.03 3.47
C MET A 159 -7.27 -12.57 3.49
N GLN A 160 -7.67 -12.05 2.32
CA GLN A 160 -8.24 -10.72 2.20
C GLN A 160 -9.76 -10.77 2.39
N ARG A 161 -10.42 -9.61 2.25
CA ARG A 161 -11.84 -9.49 2.54
C ARG A 161 -12.73 -10.39 1.67
N PRO A 162 -12.58 -10.42 0.33
CA PRO A 162 -13.41 -11.29 -0.51
C PRO A 162 -13.28 -12.77 -0.12
N GLU A 163 -12.07 -13.23 0.20
CA GLU A 163 -11.84 -14.62 0.60
C GLU A 163 -12.53 -14.93 1.92
N ARG A 164 -12.50 -14.02 2.90
CA ARG A 164 -13.20 -14.20 4.18
C ARG A 164 -14.71 -14.28 4.03
N VAL A 165 -15.30 -13.35 3.27
CA VAL A 165 -16.76 -13.33 3.02
C VAL A 165 -17.19 -14.63 2.34
N VAL A 166 -16.45 -15.09 1.33
CA VAL A 166 -16.75 -16.34 0.63
C VAL A 166 -16.61 -17.55 1.56
N ILE A 167 -15.53 -17.65 2.34
CA ILE A 167 -15.33 -18.78 3.26
C ILE A 167 -16.44 -18.85 4.30
N ILE A 168 -16.76 -17.74 4.98
CA ILE A 168 -17.82 -17.69 5.99
C ILE A 168 -19.16 -18.08 5.37
N SER A 169 -19.49 -17.49 4.22
CA SER A 169 -20.81 -17.66 3.62
C SER A 169 -21.01 -19.07 3.08
N ILE A 170 -20.05 -19.58 2.30
CA ILE A 170 -20.18 -20.90 1.67
C ILE A 170 -20.11 -22.00 2.72
N SER A 171 -19.25 -21.88 3.74
CA SER A 171 -19.20 -22.89 4.81
C SER A 171 -20.48 -22.91 5.64
N ALA A 172 -21.06 -21.74 5.92
CA ALA A 172 -22.32 -21.62 6.64
C ALA A 172 -23.51 -22.18 5.85
N ILE A 173 -23.64 -21.83 4.56
CA ILE A 173 -24.66 -22.38 3.65
C ILE A 173 -24.52 -23.89 3.56
N THR A 174 -23.30 -24.38 3.33
CA THR A 174 -23.03 -25.82 3.23
C THR A 174 -23.39 -26.52 4.53
N CYS A 175 -23.07 -25.91 5.68
CA CYS A 175 -23.43 -26.44 7.00
C CYS A 175 -24.95 -26.58 7.17
N GLY A 176 -25.72 -25.55 6.81
CA GLY A 176 -27.18 -25.60 6.89
C GLY A 176 -27.79 -26.64 5.95
N ILE A 177 -27.30 -26.73 4.70
CA ILE A 177 -27.73 -27.75 3.74
C ILE A 177 -27.40 -29.16 4.24
N THR A 178 -26.16 -29.37 4.69
CA THR A 178 -25.75 -30.70 5.19
C THR A 178 -26.56 -31.11 6.41
N ALA A 179 -26.81 -30.20 7.34
CA ALA A 179 -27.65 -30.46 8.51
C ALA A 179 -29.07 -30.90 8.15
N HIS A 180 -29.63 -30.40 7.05
CA HIS A 180 -30.93 -30.86 6.54
C HIS A 180 -30.90 -32.34 6.10
N TYR A 181 -29.79 -32.81 5.53
CA TYR A 181 -29.67 -34.19 5.03
C TYR A 181 -29.19 -35.20 6.08
N ILE A 182 -28.22 -34.85 6.91
CA ILE A 182 -27.59 -35.79 7.88
C ILE A 182 -28.00 -35.54 9.34
N GLY A 183 -28.72 -34.45 9.61
CA GLY A 183 -29.02 -33.95 10.95
C GLY A 183 -27.96 -32.98 11.47
N GLY A 184 -28.36 -31.98 12.24
CA GLY A 184 -27.42 -31.01 12.82
C GLY A 184 -26.60 -31.53 14.01
N ASP A 185 -27.09 -32.56 14.70
CA ASP A 185 -26.40 -33.19 15.83
C ASP A 185 -25.59 -34.44 15.43
N TYR A 186 -25.38 -34.68 14.13
CA TYR A 186 -24.63 -35.84 13.66
C TYR A 186 -23.17 -35.77 14.13
N LYS A 187 -22.69 -36.87 14.71
CA LYS A 187 -21.33 -37.00 15.26
C LYS A 187 -20.66 -38.26 14.74
N LEU A 188 -19.41 -38.13 14.32
CA LEU A 188 -18.57 -39.25 13.89
C LEU A 188 -17.53 -39.58 14.97
N PHE A 189 -17.53 -40.84 15.38
CA PHE A 189 -16.56 -41.38 16.35
C PHE A 189 -15.63 -42.38 15.66
N VAL A 190 -14.36 -42.35 16.03
CA VAL A 190 -13.36 -43.33 15.56
C VAL A 190 -12.93 -44.20 16.74
N PRO A 191 -12.93 -45.54 16.60
CA PRO A 191 -12.44 -46.43 17.65
C PRO A 191 -11.02 -46.04 18.10
N GLY A 192 -10.83 -45.83 19.40
CA GLY A 192 -9.54 -45.46 19.99
C GLY A 192 -9.31 -43.95 20.22
N ILE A 193 -10.22 -43.07 19.77
CA ILE A 193 -10.16 -41.62 20.04
C ILE A 193 -11.24 -41.26 21.06
N PRO A 194 -10.92 -40.59 22.19
CA PRO A 194 -11.88 -40.32 23.27
C PRO A 194 -12.86 -39.18 22.97
N PHE A 195 -12.74 -38.52 21.81
CA PHE A 195 -13.59 -37.42 21.36
C PHE A 195 -14.13 -37.69 19.94
N HIS A 196 -15.25 -37.08 19.58
CA HIS A 196 -15.77 -37.14 18.22
C HIS A 196 -14.85 -36.36 17.28
N ILE A 197 -14.57 -36.91 16.10
CA ILE A 197 -13.68 -36.28 15.11
C ILE A 197 -14.40 -35.32 14.19
N PHE A 198 -15.74 -35.40 14.14
CA PHE A 198 -16.59 -34.57 13.33
C PHE A 198 -17.95 -34.39 14.01
N GLU A 199 -18.46 -33.17 13.97
CA GLU A 199 -19.83 -32.79 14.26
C GLU A 199 -20.33 -31.98 13.05
N THR A 200 -21.62 -32.00 12.71
CA THR A 200 -22.13 -31.28 11.51
C THR A 200 -21.71 -29.81 11.49
N ILE A 201 -21.72 -29.13 12.64
CA ILE A 201 -21.27 -27.73 12.78
C ILE A 201 -19.80 -27.51 12.41
N SER A 202 -18.97 -28.57 12.40
CA SER A 202 -17.57 -28.50 11.95
C SER A 202 -17.43 -28.10 10.49
N ILE A 203 -18.47 -28.30 9.67
CA ILE A 203 -18.51 -27.79 8.28
C ILE A 203 -18.38 -26.26 8.25
N PHE A 204 -18.95 -25.57 9.23
CA PHE A 204 -18.82 -24.13 9.39
C PHE A 204 -17.57 -23.74 10.21
N THR A 205 -17.33 -24.42 11.32
CA THR A 205 -16.32 -23.98 12.31
C THR A 205 -14.89 -24.38 11.97
N PHE A 206 -14.66 -25.43 11.18
CA PHE A 206 -13.32 -25.78 10.73
C PHE A 206 -12.77 -24.79 9.68
N PRO A 207 -13.54 -24.36 8.66
CA PRO A 207 -13.13 -23.25 7.81
C PRO A 207 -12.93 -21.93 8.57
N LEU A 208 -13.73 -21.68 9.61
CA LEU A 208 -13.54 -20.54 10.51
C LEU A 208 -12.20 -20.60 11.27
N PHE A 209 -11.80 -21.79 11.74
CA PHE A 209 -10.47 -22.03 12.31
C PHE A 209 -9.35 -21.78 11.28
N ILE A 210 -9.47 -22.31 10.06
CA ILE A 210 -8.48 -22.07 9.00
C ILE A 210 -8.36 -20.57 8.73
N MET A 211 -9.49 -19.88 8.60
CA MET A 211 -9.52 -18.43 8.42
C MET A 211 -8.86 -17.71 9.60
N ALA A 212 -9.10 -18.12 10.85
CA ALA A 212 -8.47 -17.55 12.03
C ALA A 212 -6.93 -17.62 11.95
N VAL A 213 -6.39 -18.75 11.50
CA VAL A 213 -4.95 -18.91 11.29
C VAL A 213 -4.47 -18.03 10.13
N LEU A 214 -5.14 -18.11 8.98
CA LEU A 214 -4.70 -17.43 7.75
C LEU A 214 -4.82 -15.91 7.82
N THR A 215 -5.80 -15.34 8.52
CA THR A 215 -5.90 -13.89 8.71
C THR A 215 -4.74 -13.37 9.55
N ASN A 216 -4.39 -14.06 10.63
CA ASN A 216 -3.27 -13.66 11.49
C ASN A 216 -1.90 -13.84 10.79
N ILE A 217 -1.71 -14.94 10.05
CA ILE A 217 -0.54 -15.10 9.17
C ILE A 217 -0.48 -13.97 8.14
N THR A 218 -1.62 -13.61 7.54
CA THR A 218 -1.67 -12.51 6.56
C THR A 218 -1.34 -11.17 7.20
N ALA A 219 -1.85 -10.87 8.39
CA ALA A 219 -1.55 -9.63 9.11
C ALA A 219 -0.06 -9.51 9.44
N ILE A 220 0.53 -10.58 9.99
CA ILE A 220 1.96 -10.65 10.29
C ILE A 220 2.78 -10.56 9.00
N GLY A 221 2.38 -11.27 7.95
CA GLY A 221 3.02 -11.21 6.64
C GLY A 221 3.04 -9.79 6.08
N ARG A 222 1.92 -9.07 6.14
CA ARG A 222 1.83 -7.65 5.75
C ARG A 222 2.74 -6.76 6.60
N LEU A 223 2.82 -7.00 7.90
CA LEU A 223 3.71 -6.25 8.79
C LEU A 223 5.19 -6.51 8.44
N LEU A 224 5.56 -7.76 8.18
CA LEU A 224 6.90 -8.15 7.78
C LEU A 224 7.25 -7.61 6.39
N ASP A 225 6.31 -7.60 5.46
CA ASP A 225 6.49 -7.01 4.13
C ASP A 225 6.60 -5.48 4.22
N ALA A 226 5.82 -4.83 5.09
CA ALA A 226 5.99 -3.41 5.39
C ALA A 226 7.33 -3.13 6.05
N LYS A 227 7.79 -3.97 6.99
CA LYS A 227 9.14 -3.90 7.56
C LYS A 227 10.19 -4.04 6.47
N LYS A 228 10.07 -5.04 5.59
CA LYS A 228 10.98 -5.21 4.45
C LYS A 228 10.91 -4.03 3.51
N ALA A 229 9.76 -3.42 3.25
CA ALA A 229 9.63 -2.25 2.39
C ALA A 229 10.15 -0.97 3.05
N LEU A 230 10.07 -0.85 4.39
CA LEU A 230 10.73 0.21 5.14
C LEU A 230 12.23 0.01 5.14
N SER A 231 12.69 -1.22 5.41
CA SER A 231 14.10 -1.60 5.40
C SER A 231 14.69 -1.64 4.00
N ALA A 232 13.90 -1.90 2.97
CA ALA A 232 14.27 -1.81 1.56
C ALA A 232 14.07 -0.40 1.03
N GLY A 233 13.19 0.41 1.64
CA GLY A 233 13.28 1.86 1.56
C GLY A 233 14.66 2.26 2.02
N VAL A 234 15.05 1.87 3.24
CA VAL A 234 16.42 2.03 3.76
C VAL A 234 17.48 1.42 2.83
N LEU A 235 17.31 0.21 2.26
CA LEU A 235 18.31 -0.48 1.41
C LEU A 235 18.42 0.10 0.00
N ILE A 236 17.29 0.46 -0.61
CA ILE A 236 17.17 1.13 -1.93
C ILE A 236 17.55 2.61 -1.80
N LEU A 237 17.54 3.14 -0.58
CA LEU A 237 18.05 4.46 -0.19
C LEU A 237 19.37 4.39 0.61
N GLY A 238 20.03 3.21 0.66
CA GLY A 238 21.31 2.95 1.34
C GLY A 238 21.41 1.71 2.26
N ILE A 239 21.98 0.62 1.73
CA ILE A 239 22.93 -0.33 2.40
C ILE A 239 22.38 -1.20 3.55
N PRO A 240 22.86 -2.46 3.71
CA PRO A 240 22.71 -3.22 4.95
C PRO A 240 23.25 -2.44 6.14
N LEU A 241 22.51 -2.38 7.25
CA LEU A 241 22.94 -1.77 8.51
C LEU A 241 24.10 -2.54 9.22
N LEU A 242 24.83 -3.40 8.51
CA LEU A 242 25.82 -4.34 9.05
C LEU A 242 26.95 -4.52 8.03
N THR A 243 27.90 -3.58 7.97
CA THR A 243 29.34 -3.76 7.62
C THR A 243 30.12 -2.45 7.45
N PHE A 244 29.73 -1.35 8.09
CA PHE A 244 30.71 -0.30 8.42
C PHE A 244 30.52 0.09 9.88
N ALA A 245 31.08 -0.74 10.76
CA ALA A 245 31.59 -0.26 12.03
C ALA A 245 32.84 0.60 11.74
N GLY A 246 32.63 1.74 11.08
CA GLY A 246 33.56 2.86 11.17
C GLY A 246 33.48 3.38 12.60
N ARG A 247 34.63 3.69 13.18
CA ARG A 247 34.73 4.17 14.56
C ARG A 247 33.80 5.39 14.74
N PRO A 248 33.08 5.52 15.88
CA PRO A 248 32.30 6.71 16.13
C PRO A 248 33.22 7.95 16.08
N GLY A 249 33.03 8.79 15.07
CA GLY A 249 33.82 10.03 14.87
C GLY A 249 34.35 10.29 13.46
N GLU A 250 34.32 9.32 12.52
CA GLU A 250 34.77 9.55 11.14
C GLU A 250 33.59 9.79 10.18
N GLU A 251 33.53 10.97 9.55
CA GLU A 251 32.60 11.24 8.45
C GLU A 251 32.94 10.30 7.26
N PRO A 252 31.93 9.68 6.62
CA PRO A 252 32.18 8.83 5.47
C PRO A 252 32.80 9.66 4.33
N ALA A 253 33.97 9.24 3.84
CA ALA A 253 34.61 9.87 2.69
C ALA A 253 33.73 9.70 1.44
N PHE A 254 33.08 10.77 1.01
CA PHE A 254 32.18 10.73 -0.14
C PHE A 254 32.97 10.68 -1.46
N PRO A 255 32.72 9.70 -2.34
CA PRO A 255 33.37 9.62 -3.64
C PRO A 255 32.94 10.78 -4.54
N VAL A 256 33.86 11.27 -5.38
CA VAL A 256 33.53 12.25 -6.43
C VAL A 256 33.21 11.48 -7.71
N PRO A 257 32.03 11.69 -8.33
CA PRO A 257 31.70 11.06 -9.59
C PRO A 257 32.69 11.41 -10.70
N ASN A 258 33.23 10.38 -11.33
CA ASN A 258 34.14 10.47 -12.47
C ASN A 258 33.52 9.72 -13.67
N ASN A 259 33.89 10.11 -14.90
CA ASN A 259 33.44 9.49 -16.14
C ASN A 259 31.91 9.51 -16.36
N VAL A 260 31.24 10.57 -15.91
CA VAL A 260 29.82 10.82 -16.19
C VAL A 260 29.72 11.85 -17.32
N PRO A 261 29.40 11.45 -18.56
CA PRO A 261 29.25 12.38 -19.67
C PRO A 261 28.14 13.40 -19.38
N HIS A 262 28.37 14.66 -19.74
CA HIS A 262 27.36 15.72 -19.61
C HIS A 262 26.79 15.91 -18.19
N MET A 263 27.55 15.56 -17.16
CA MET A 263 27.13 15.77 -15.76
C MET A 263 26.94 17.26 -15.50
N LEU A 264 25.78 17.61 -14.96
CA LEU A 264 25.46 18.96 -14.54
C LEU A 264 25.90 19.20 -13.10
N PHE A 265 25.45 18.34 -12.18
CA PHE A 265 25.85 18.32 -10.78
C PHE A 265 25.48 16.97 -10.16
N TYR A 266 25.93 16.75 -8.93
CA TYR A 266 25.57 15.56 -8.17
C TYR A 266 25.13 15.89 -6.75
N MET A 267 24.38 14.97 -6.14
CA MET A 267 23.87 15.12 -4.79
C MET A 267 24.25 13.94 -3.89
N GLN A 268 24.69 14.25 -2.68
CA GLN A 268 25.10 13.30 -1.65
C GLN A 268 24.42 13.60 -0.33
N ARG A 269 24.33 12.61 0.57
CA ARG A 269 23.75 12.80 1.91
C ARG A 269 24.30 11.82 2.93
N THR A 270 24.33 12.18 4.20
CA THR A 270 24.58 11.20 5.26
C THR A 270 23.37 10.29 5.52
N PRO A 271 23.59 9.05 5.98
CA PRO A 271 24.88 8.35 6.10
C PRO A 271 25.32 7.63 4.79
N ASN A 272 24.65 7.88 3.67
CA ASN A 272 24.79 7.06 2.45
C ASN A 272 25.71 7.68 1.39
N ILE A 273 26.81 7.00 1.07
CA ILE A 273 27.77 7.40 0.02
C ILE A 273 27.23 7.30 -1.42
N ASN A 274 26.10 6.61 -1.64
CA ASN A 274 25.46 6.54 -2.95
C ASN A 274 25.06 7.95 -3.40
N THR A 275 25.40 8.24 -4.65
CA THR A 275 25.32 9.59 -5.19
C THR A 275 24.20 9.66 -6.23
N ILE A 276 23.40 10.72 -6.20
CA ILE A 276 22.43 11.02 -7.23
C ILE A 276 23.12 11.88 -8.27
N ILE A 277 23.03 11.49 -9.53
CA ILE A 277 23.59 12.22 -10.66
C ILE A 277 22.46 12.92 -11.39
N TYR A 278 22.74 14.17 -11.79
CA TYR A 278 21.91 14.96 -12.69
C TYR A 278 22.77 15.25 -13.91
N ASP A 279 22.43 14.67 -15.05
CA ASP A 279 23.10 14.91 -16.34
C ASP A 279 22.10 15.37 -17.40
N LEU A 280 22.62 15.86 -18.53
CA LEU A 280 21.76 16.23 -19.65
C LEU A 280 21.07 15.00 -20.23
N ASN A 281 19.77 15.12 -20.47
CA ASN A 281 19.04 14.11 -21.24
C ASN A 281 19.20 14.41 -22.74
N ILE A 282 20.20 13.79 -23.34
CA ILE A 282 20.51 13.94 -24.76
C ILE A 282 19.85 12.79 -25.55
N GLN A 283 19.10 13.15 -26.59
CA GLN A 283 18.47 12.20 -27.50
C GLN A 283 19.51 11.53 -28.40
N LYS A 284 19.11 10.47 -29.12
CA LYS A 284 20.01 9.70 -30.01
C LYS A 284 20.65 10.53 -31.13
N ASP A 285 20.03 11.64 -31.51
CA ASP A 285 20.51 12.57 -32.53
C ASP A 285 21.47 13.65 -31.97
N GLY A 286 21.80 13.59 -30.68
CA GLY A 286 22.68 14.54 -30.01
C GLY A 286 21.98 15.82 -29.54
N THR A 287 20.66 15.93 -29.71
CA THR A 287 19.90 17.10 -29.26
C THR A 287 19.38 16.94 -27.84
N LEU A 288 19.22 18.05 -27.12
CA LEU A 288 18.63 18.06 -25.78
C LEU A 288 17.14 17.74 -25.86
N ASP A 289 16.66 16.82 -25.01
CA ASP A 289 15.23 16.60 -24.81
C ASP A 289 14.60 17.88 -24.22
N LYS A 290 13.70 18.53 -24.95
CA LYS A 290 13.11 19.81 -24.54
C LYS A 290 12.03 19.65 -23.47
N ASP A 291 11.42 18.47 -23.39
CA ASP A 291 10.33 18.18 -22.46
C ASP A 291 10.88 17.61 -21.14
N ASP A 292 11.97 16.85 -21.19
CA ASP A 292 12.67 16.31 -20.02
C ASP A 292 14.20 16.48 -20.12
N PRO A 293 14.75 17.72 -20.02
CA PRO A 293 16.14 18.04 -20.35
C PRO A 293 17.19 17.51 -19.39
N VAL A 294 16.81 16.96 -18.23
CA VAL A 294 17.75 16.48 -17.22
C VAL A 294 17.36 15.10 -16.77
N ASN A 295 18.27 14.16 -16.97
CA ASN A 295 18.11 12.80 -16.52
C ASN A 295 18.69 12.64 -15.12
N VAL A 296 18.00 11.86 -14.27
CA VAL A 296 18.32 11.71 -12.85
C VAL A 296 18.34 10.23 -12.47
N TYR A 297 19.46 9.80 -11.88
CA TYR A 297 19.70 8.41 -11.50
C TYR A 297 20.71 8.28 -10.36
N TRP A 298 20.82 7.07 -9.80
CA TRP A 298 21.82 6.70 -8.81
C TRP A 298 23.11 6.23 -9.46
N ILE A 299 24.24 6.60 -8.84
CA ILE A 299 25.45 5.78 -8.83
C ILE A 299 25.57 5.17 -7.42
N ARG A 300 25.52 3.84 -7.37
CA ARG A 300 25.54 3.09 -6.12
C ARG A 300 26.95 2.68 -5.74
N TYR A 301 27.73 3.61 -5.20
CA TYR A 301 29.11 3.34 -4.77
C TYR A 301 29.23 2.22 -3.73
N ALA A 302 28.22 2.06 -2.87
CA ALA A 302 28.19 0.94 -1.94
C ALA A 302 27.97 -0.43 -2.62
N ASP A 303 27.38 -0.44 -3.81
CA ASP A 303 27.09 -1.63 -4.61
C ASP A 303 28.00 -1.67 -5.86
N GLY A 304 29.30 -1.36 -5.70
CA GLY A 304 30.29 -1.48 -6.79
C GLY A 304 30.26 -0.35 -7.85
N GLY A 305 29.49 0.72 -7.64
CA GLY A 305 29.45 1.88 -8.53
C GLY A 305 28.44 1.78 -9.68
N GLU A 306 27.47 0.87 -9.61
CA GLU A 306 26.49 0.67 -10.67
C GLU A 306 25.53 1.87 -10.85
N LYS A 307 25.23 2.20 -12.11
CA LYS A 307 24.17 3.14 -12.49
C LYS A 307 22.80 2.49 -12.32
N LYS A 308 21.86 3.16 -11.66
CA LYS A 308 20.49 2.68 -11.48
C LYS A 308 19.45 3.79 -11.52
N ASP A 309 18.38 3.59 -12.28
CA ASP A 309 17.32 4.58 -12.40
C ASP A 309 16.57 4.83 -11.09
N LEU A 310 16.03 6.04 -10.95
CA LEU A 310 15.07 6.37 -9.90
C LEU A 310 13.75 5.64 -10.14
N ASN A 311 13.21 5.02 -9.11
CA ASN A 311 11.83 4.51 -9.16
C ASN A 311 10.80 5.66 -9.15
N TYR A 312 9.55 5.35 -9.47
CA TYR A 312 8.46 6.34 -9.56
C TYR A 312 8.32 7.21 -8.30
N ILE A 313 8.43 6.61 -7.12
CA ILE A 313 8.27 7.30 -5.84
C ILE A 313 9.42 8.27 -5.60
N GLN A 314 10.67 7.81 -5.77
CA GLN A 314 11.88 8.62 -5.62
C GLN A 314 11.88 9.81 -6.57
N ARG A 315 11.48 9.58 -7.83
CA ARG A 315 11.38 10.64 -8.84
C ARG A 315 10.28 11.65 -8.49
N LYS A 316 9.10 11.21 -8.06
CA LYS A 316 7.96 12.11 -7.84
C LYS A 316 8.06 12.91 -6.54
N PHE A 317 8.71 12.38 -5.50
CA PHE A 317 8.64 12.96 -4.16
C PHE A 317 9.98 13.31 -3.51
N ALA A 318 11.12 12.82 -4.02
CA ALA A 318 12.42 13.05 -3.40
C ALA A 318 13.43 13.71 -4.34
N TYR A 319 14.02 12.93 -5.24
CA TYR A 319 15.22 13.31 -6.02
C TYR A 319 14.90 13.79 -7.43
N GLY A 320 13.64 13.72 -7.86
CA GLY A 320 13.28 14.29 -9.15
C GLY A 320 13.32 15.81 -9.14
N ILE A 321 13.08 16.35 -10.33
CA ILE A 321 13.03 17.79 -10.57
C ILE A 321 11.71 18.16 -11.24
N LYS A 322 11.32 19.42 -11.07
CA LYS A 322 10.31 20.09 -11.87
C LYS A 322 11.02 20.98 -12.86
N VAL A 323 10.65 20.86 -14.13
CA VAL A 323 11.23 21.65 -15.22
C VAL A 323 10.15 22.58 -15.76
N LYS A 324 10.52 23.84 -16.00
CA LYS A 324 9.70 24.83 -16.70
C LYS A 324 10.56 25.53 -17.75
N SER A 325 10.20 25.40 -19.03
CA SER A 325 10.88 26.13 -20.10
C SER A 325 10.69 27.64 -19.95
N LEU A 326 11.77 28.40 -20.15
CA LEU A 326 11.79 29.86 -20.16
C LEU A 326 12.00 30.42 -21.59
N GLY A 327 12.06 29.55 -22.60
CA GLY A 327 12.43 29.92 -23.97
C GLY A 327 13.95 30.02 -24.17
N ASN A 328 14.40 30.10 -25.43
CA ASN A 328 15.81 30.23 -25.83
C ASN A 328 16.75 29.19 -25.16
N GLU A 329 16.30 27.93 -25.11
CA GLU A 329 17.05 26.81 -24.48
C GLU A 329 17.42 27.06 -23.00
N LYS A 330 16.61 27.86 -22.29
CA LYS A 330 16.72 28.08 -20.84
C LYS A 330 15.57 27.42 -20.10
N TYR A 331 15.85 26.83 -18.94
CA TYR A 331 14.86 26.15 -18.11
C TYR A 331 14.99 26.54 -16.63
N ASP A 332 13.87 26.83 -15.96
CA ASP A 332 13.77 26.86 -14.48
C ASP A 332 13.62 25.43 -13.98
N ILE A 333 14.59 24.99 -13.19
CA ILE A 333 14.67 23.67 -12.59
C ILE A 333 14.55 23.81 -11.08
N ARG A 334 13.67 23.01 -10.48
CA ARG A 334 13.48 22.97 -9.04
C ARG A 334 13.47 21.54 -8.54
N SER A 335 14.06 21.29 -7.38
CA SER A 335 13.90 20.00 -6.70
C SER A 335 12.43 19.77 -6.34
N VAL A 336 11.94 18.54 -6.50
CA VAL A 336 10.58 18.18 -6.05
C VAL A 336 10.44 18.28 -4.53
N ALA A 337 11.51 18.00 -3.78
CA ALA A 337 11.54 18.03 -2.32
C ALA A 337 11.83 19.43 -1.75
N TYR A 338 12.52 20.28 -2.52
CA TYR A 338 12.88 21.64 -2.08
C TYR A 338 12.71 22.67 -3.19
N THR A 339 11.52 23.28 -3.25
CA THR A 339 11.14 24.20 -4.35
C THR A 339 11.55 25.66 -4.13
N LYS A 340 12.07 25.99 -2.93
CA LYS A 340 12.46 27.37 -2.56
C LYS A 340 13.75 27.83 -3.27
N LYS A 341 14.67 26.92 -3.58
CA LYS A 341 15.91 27.24 -4.32
C LYS A 341 15.66 27.04 -5.81
N GLN A 342 15.83 28.10 -6.58
CA GLN A 342 15.72 28.06 -8.04
C GLN A 342 17.07 27.71 -8.67
N MET A 343 17.03 26.91 -9.73
CA MET A 343 18.20 26.53 -10.51
C MET A 343 17.86 26.76 -11.99
N PHE A 344 18.83 27.21 -12.78
CA PHE A 344 18.63 27.51 -14.19
C PHE A 344 19.53 26.64 -15.05
N LEU A 345 18.94 25.83 -15.92
CA LEU A 345 19.68 25.15 -16.97
C LEU A 345 19.83 26.10 -18.16
N MET A 346 21.07 26.40 -18.54
CA MET A 346 21.38 27.24 -19.70
C MET A 346 22.82 27.01 -20.18
N LYS A 347 23.10 27.40 -21.42
CA LYS A 347 24.46 27.35 -22.00
C LYS A 347 25.36 28.44 -21.41
N SER A 348 26.63 28.11 -21.20
CA SER A 348 27.71 29.06 -20.97
C SER A 348 28.09 29.80 -22.25
N ALA A 349 29.06 30.73 -22.15
CA ALA A 349 29.66 31.37 -23.32
C ALA A 349 30.41 30.37 -24.24
N THR A 350 30.84 29.21 -23.73
CA THR A 350 31.49 28.16 -24.53
C THR A 350 30.48 27.24 -25.22
N GLY A 351 29.19 27.38 -24.93
CA GLY A 351 28.11 26.59 -25.52
C GLY A 351 27.71 25.35 -24.69
N ASP A 352 28.42 25.07 -23.60
CA ASP A 352 28.16 23.93 -22.71
C ASP A 352 27.01 24.24 -21.75
N TYR A 353 26.12 23.27 -21.54
CA TYR A 353 25.03 23.42 -20.59
C TYR A 353 25.50 23.24 -19.14
N HIS A 354 25.06 24.16 -18.29
CA HIS A 354 25.31 24.11 -16.86
C HIS A 354 24.04 24.45 -16.06
N ILE A 355 24.05 24.04 -14.79
CA ILE A 355 23.06 24.47 -13.81
C ILE A 355 23.60 25.68 -13.05
N TYR A 356 22.93 26.81 -13.19
CA TYR A 356 23.24 28.04 -12.49
C TYR A 356 22.31 28.22 -11.30
N THR A 357 22.86 28.58 -10.15
CA THR A 357 22.06 28.91 -8.97
C THR A 357 22.80 29.92 -8.09
N LYS A 358 22.06 30.56 -7.21
CA LYS A 358 22.60 31.57 -6.31
C LYS A 358 23.24 30.87 -5.10
N ILE A 359 24.55 30.97 -4.97
CA ILE A 359 25.35 30.44 -3.85
C ILE A 359 26.02 31.64 -3.17
N ASN A 360 25.75 31.89 -1.89
CA ASN A 360 26.22 33.08 -1.16
C ASN A 360 25.96 34.41 -1.89
N ASN A 361 24.73 34.56 -2.39
CA ASN A 361 24.29 35.74 -3.12
C ASN A 361 24.93 35.96 -4.52
N THR A 362 25.82 35.07 -4.96
CA THR A 362 26.49 35.10 -6.29
C THR A 362 25.92 34.01 -7.19
N MET A 363 25.72 34.31 -8.48
CA MET A 363 25.31 33.28 -9.46
C MET A 363 26.51 32.40 -9.81
N ALA A 364 26.43 31.11 -9.52
CA ALA A 364 27.49 30.14 -9.79
C ALA A 364 26.99 28.91 -10.52
N ILE A 365 27.93 28.24 -11.19
CA ILE A 365 27.74 26.92 -11.78
C ILE A 365 27.75 25.90 -10.65
N LEU A 366 26.61 25.28 -10.38
CA LEU A 366 26.44 24.28 -9.35
C LEU A 366 27.24 23.02 -9.70
N SER A 367 28.03 22.50 -8.75
CA SER A 367 28.78 21.26 -8.92
C SER A 367 28.32 20.15 -7.97
N ARG A 368 27.99 20.50 -6.71
CA ARG A 368 27.55 19.53 -5.70
C ARG A 368 26.50 20.11 -4.77
N ILE A 369 25.52 19.27 -4.42
CA ILE A 369 24.63 19.47 -3.27
C ILE A 369 24.93 18.37 -2.24
N TYR A 370 25.04 18.73 -0.97
CA TYR A 370 25.24 17.80 0.13
C TYR A 370 24.21 18.04 1.24
N LEU A 371 23.62 16.97 1.78
CA LEU A 371 22.65 17.03 2.86
C LEU A 371 23.20 16.31 4.09
N GLN A 372 23.28 17.02 5.21
CA GLN A 372 23.53 16.40 6.51
C GLN A 372 22.20 15.97 7.13
N ILE A 373 22.02 14.68 7.37
CA ILE A 373 20.78 14.12 7.93
C ILE A 373 21.09 13.40 9.24
N GLU A 374 20.37 13.78 10.31
CA GLU A 374 20.50 13.19 11.64
C GLU A 374 19.15 12.65 12.11
N GLY A 375 18.90 11.37 11.82
CA GLY A 375 17.64 10.70 12.13
C GLY A 375 16.46 11.16 11.27
N GLY A 376 15.25 11.01 11.78
CA GLY A 376 14.00 11.24 11.04
C GLY A 376 13.51 10.00 10.27
N THR A 377 12.45 10.17 9.49
CA THR A 377 11.87 9.10 8.65
C THR A 377 12.19 9.35 7.18
N PHE A 378 12.00 8.36 6.31
CA PHE A 378 12.25 8.55 4.87
C PHE A 378 11.50 9.76 4.27
N TRP A 379 10.24 9.95 4.67
CA TRP A 379 9.40 11.04 4.18
C TRP A 379 9.69 12.38 4.85
N PHE A 380 10.22 12.33 6.08
CA PHE A 380 10.52 13.49 6.88
C PHE A 380 11.91 13.30 7.52
N PRO A 381 12.99 13.36 6.71
CA PRO A 381 14.34 13.28 7.23
C PRO A 381 14.63 14.54 8.03
N ASN A 382 15.32 14.39 9.15
CA ASN A 382 15.78 15.54 9.91
C ASN A 382 17.07 16.07 9.26
N VAL A 383 16.91 16.98 8.31
CA VAL A 383 18.04 17.62 7.60
C VAL A 383 18.61 18.73 8.49
N VAL A 384 19.81 18.52 8.99
CA VAL A 384 20.53 19.47 9.85
C VAL A 384 20.93 20.70 9.05
N TYR A 385 21.54 20.48 7.88
CA TYR A 385 21.89 21.53 6.92
C TYR A 385 21.99 20.97 5.49
N ILE A 386 21.90 21.88 4.52
CA ILE A 386 22.21 21.66 3.10
C ILE A 386 23.43 22.50 2.76
N GLU A 387 24.42 21.88 2.14
CA GLU A 387 25.59 22.55 1.57
C GLU A 387 25.48 22.53 0.03
N MET A 388 25.70 23.68 -0.61
CA MET A 388 25.82 23.79 -2.06
C MET A 388 27.23 24.27 -2.40
N LYS A 389 27.90 23.57 -3.32
CA LYS A 389 29.20 23.94 -3.87
C LYS A 389 29.05 24.24 -5.37
N GLY A 390 29.78 25.23 -5.84
CA GLY A 390 29.82 25.58 -7.25
C GLY A 390 31.06 26.37 -7.60
N ILE A 391 31.14 26.77 -8.86
CA ILE A 391 32.23 27.58 -9.42
C ILE A 391 31.65 28.91 -9.87
N ASP A 392 32.26 30.00 -9.44
CA ASP A 392 31.96 31.33 -9.99
C ASP A 392 32.41 31.37 -11.47
N PRO A 393 31.49 31.58 -12.43
CA PRO A 393 31.82 31.57 -13.85
C PRO A 393 32.76 32.73 -14.27
N VAL A 394 32.88 33.78 -13.45
CA VAL A 394 33.75 34.92 -13.75
C VAL A 394 35.16 34.71 -13.21
N SER A 395 35.28 34.36 -11.92
CA SER A 395 36.59 34.22 -11.27
C SER A 395 37.19 32.80 -11.35
N GLY A 396 36.40 31.80 -11.71
CA GLY A 396 36.78 30.39 -11.69
C GLY A 396 37.00 29.81 -10.28
N LYS A 397 36.73 30.59 -9.23
CA LYS A 397 36.91 30.16 -7.83
C LYS A 397 35.74 29.31 -7.36
N GLU A 398 36.04 28.32 -6.52
CA GLU A 398 35.03 27.53 -5.83
C GLU A 398 34.30 28.39 -4.79
N ILE A 399 32.97 28.32 -4.77
CA ILE A 399 32.12 28.97 -3.77
C ILE A 399 31.19 27.96 -3.10
N LYS A 400 30.87 28.19 -1.82
CA LYS A 400 30.07 27.29 -0.99
C LYS A 400 29.09 28.06 -0.12
N GLU A 401 27.87 27.54 0.01
CA GLU A 401 26.84 28.06 0.92
C GLU A 401 26.29 26.90 1.74
N GLN A 402 26.19 27.08 3.06
CA GLN A 402 25.47 26.17 3.95
C GLN A 402 24.25 26.88 4.54
N PHE A 403 23.10 26.20 4.51
CA PHE A 403 21.86 26.74 5.07
C PHE A 403 20.97 25.63 5.62
N LYS A 404 20.07 25.98 6.52
CA LYS A 404 19.04 25.06 7.04
C LYS A 404 17.78 25.14 6.15
N PRO A 405 17.22 24.02 5.68
CA PRO A 405 16.09 24.00 4.73
C PRO A 405 14.72 24.44 5.31
#